data_AF-A0A8T5DCX5-F1
#
_entry.id   AF-A0A8T5DCX5-F1
#
_cell.length_a   1.000
_cell.length_b   1.000
_cell.length_c   1.000
_cell.angle_alpha   90.00
_cell.angle_beta   90.00
_cell.angle_gamma   90.00
#
_symmetry.space_group_name_H-M   'P 1'
#
loop_
_entity.id
_entity.type
_entity.pdbx_description
1 polymer ?
#
loop_
_entity_poly.entity_id
_entity_poly.type
_entity_poly.pdbx_seq_one_letter_code
_entity_poly.pdbx_strand_id
1 'polypeptide(L)' 'MISENQGTSFDDVSKRNAIDFYREELIKIENGEKATVHFNERQRKSLVKQGILVRVYGHGGCKLRLSEDAKRIMV' A
#
# COMPACT_ATOMS: atom_id res chain seq x y z
N MET A 1 36.62 4.08 -0.60
CA MET A 1 35.56 3.47 -1.42
C MET A 1 35.22 2.11 -0.83
N ILE A 2 34.18 2.03 -0.01
CA ILE A 2 33.46 0.77 0.23
C ILE A 2 31.99 1.20 0.30
N SER A 3 31.26 0.94 -0.79
CA SER A 3 29.83 1.18 -0.87
C SER A 3 29.15 0.23 0.10
N GLU A 4 28.54 0.77 1.16
CA GLU A 4 27.63 0.00 2.00
C GLU A 4 26.43 -0.39 1.15
N ASN A 5 26.42 -1.68 0.82
CA ASN A 5 25.37 -2.36 0.09
C ASN A 5 24.07 -2.19 0.89
N GLN A 6 23.16 -1.33 0.41
CA GLN A 6 21.84 -1.14 0.98
C GLN A 6 21.07 -2.46 0.86
N GLY A 7 21.19 -3.31 1.87
CA GLY A 7 20.39 -4.52 2.00
C GLY A 7 18.93 -4.09 2.10
N THR A 8 18.13 -4.43 1.09
CA THR A 8 16.67 -4.35 1.16
C THR A 8 16.20 -4.94 2.48
N SER A 9 15.54 -4.13 3.31
CA SER A 9 14.99 -4.62 4.57
C SER A 9 13.98 -5.75 4.26
N PHE A 10 13.88 -6.74 5.14
CA PHE A 10 12.86 -7.79 5.01
C PHE A 10 11.44 -7.21 4.90
N ASP A 11 11.22 -6.05 5.54
CA ASP A 11 9.98 -5.29 5.46
C ASP A 11 9.72 -4.76 4.04
N ASP A 12 10.77 -4.35 3.32
CA ASP A 12 10.65 -3.85 1.94
C ASP A 12 10.28 -4.98 0.97
N VAL A 13 10.86 -6.16 1.15
CA VAL A 13 10.52 -7.35 0.35
C VAL A 13 9.08 -7.78 0.62
N SER A 14 8.68 -7.83 1.88
CA SER A 14 7.32 -8.19 2.28
C SER A 14 6.29 -7.19 1.72
N LYS A 15 6.60 -5.89 1.76
CA LYS A 15 5.76 -4.83 1.20
C LYS A 15 5.62 -4.95 -0.31
N ARG A 16 6.72 -5.17 -1.05
CA ARG A 16 6.70 -5.40 -2.50
C ARG A 16 5.85 -6.61 -2.88
N ASN A 17 6.05 -7.73 -2.21
CA ASN A 17 5.27 -8.95 -2.46
C ASN A 17 3.77 -8.71 -2.24
N ALA A 18 3.40 -7.97 -1.19
CA ALA A 18 2.01 -7.63 -0.94
C ALA A 18 1.43 -6.66 -1.99
N ILE A 19 2.24 -5.70 -2.47
CA ILE A 19 1.84 -4.79 -3.56
C ILE A 19 1.61 -5.57 -4.85
N ASP A 20 2.53 -6.47 -5.21
CA ASP A 20 2.40 -7.30 -6.42
C ASP A 20 1.19 -8.25 -6.33
N PHE A 21 0.97 -8.85 -5.16
CA PHE A 21 -0.16 -9.74 -4.93
C PHE A 21 -1.53 -9.03 -5.06
N TYR A 22 -1.65 -7.79 -4.59
CA TYR A 22 -2.89 -7.01 -4.63
C TYR A 22 -2.91 -5.94 -5.71
N ARG A 23 -2.07 -6.07 -6.75
CA ARG A 23 -1.81 -5.00 -7.72
C ARG A 23 -3.09 -4.49 -8.38
N GLU A 24 -3.98 -5.40 -8.80
CA GLU A 24 -5.22 -5.03 -9.50
C GLU A 24 -6.18 -4.24 -8.61
N GLU A 25 -6.38 -4.67 -7.36
CA GLU A 25 -7.24 -3.97 -6.39
C GLU A 25 -6.64 -2.62 -5.99
N LEU A 26 -5.32 -2.55 -5.86
CA LEU A 26 -4.62 -1.30 -5.54
C LEU A 26 -4.77 -0.28 -6.68
N ILE A 27 -4.71 -0.70 -7.95
CA ILE A 27 -4.96 0.19 -9.11
C ILE A 27 -6.39 0.76 -9.05
N LYS A 28 -7.40 -0.08 -8.74
CA LYS A 28 -8.79 0.37 -8.62
C LYS A 28 -8.95 1.42 -7.52
N ILE A 29 -8.27 1.23 -6.38
CA ILE A 29 -8.28 2.20 -5.28
C ILE A 29 -7.58 3.50 -5.68
N GLU A 30 -6.47 3.44 -6.40
CA GLU A 30 -5.78 4.63 -6.92
C GLU A 30 -6.68 5.42 -7.88
N ASN A 31 -7.49 4.73 -8.68
CA ASN A 31 -8.50 5.31 -9.55
C ASN A 31 -9.74 5.88 -8.82
N GLY A 32 -9.75 5.84 -7.48
CA GLY A 32 -10.78 6.46 -6.64
C GLY A 32 -11.86 5.51 -6.12
N GLU A 33 -11.75 4.21 -6.37
CA GLU A 33 -12.67 3.23 -5.80
C GLU A 33 -12.48 3.05 -4.29
N LYS A 34 -13.55 2.67 -3.59
CA LYS A 34 -13.50 2.47 -2.13
C LYS A 34 -12.80 1.15 -1.82
N ALA A 35 -11.75 1.20 -0.99
CA ALA A 35 -11.05 0.00 -0.51
C ALA A 35 -11.97 -1.03 0.20
N THR A 36 -13.12 -0.62 0.73
CA THR A 36 -14.11 -1.52 1.35
C THR A 36 -14.80 -2.45 0.35
N VAL A 37 -14.77 -2.13 -0.95
CA VAL A 37 -15.33 -2.96 -2.02
C VAL A 37 -14.37 -4.10 -2.37
N HIS A 38 -13.07 -3.83 -2.36
CA HIS A 38 -12.04 -4.76 -2.83
C HIS A 38 -11.40 -5.59 -1.72
N PHE A 39 -11.37 -5.06 -0.49
CA PHE A 39 -10.72 -5.71 0.63
C PHE A 39 -11.65 -5.87 1.82
N ASN A 40 -11.56 -7.01 2.50
CA ASN A 40 -12.18 -7.21 3.80
C ASN A 40 -11.44 -6.44 4.92
N GLU A 41 -12.02 -6.39 6.11
CA GLU A 41 -11.46 -5.61 7.21
C GLU A 41 -10.05 -6.06 7.62
N ARG A 42 -9.79 -7.37 7.67
CA ARG A 42 -8.50 -7.95 8.03
C ARG A 42 -7.41 -7.53 7.02
N GLN A 43 -7.72 -7.63 5.73
CA GLN A 43 -6.83 -7.21 4.65
C GLN A 43 -6.53 -5.71 4.73
N ARG A 44 -7.55 -4.85 4.87
CA ARG A 44 -7.35 -3.39 5.02
C ARG A 44 -6.46 -3.05 6.21
N LYS A 45 -6.69 -3.68 7.37
CA LYS A 45 -5.85 -3.50 8.57
C LYS A 45 -4.40 -3.92 8.31
N SER A 46 -4.19 -5.05 7.63
CA SER A 46 -2.86 -5.54 7.26
C SER A 46 -2.13 -4.58 6.33
N LEU A 47 -2.79 -4.15 5.24
CA LEU A 47 -2.22 -3.22 4.25
C LEU A 47 -1.92 -1.85 4.85
N VAL A 48 -2.72 -1.38 5.81
CA VAL A 48 -2.42 -0.16 6.57
C VAL A 48 -1.22 -0.36 7.48
N LYS A 49 -1.12 -1.49 8.18
CA LYS A 49 0.03 -1.81 9.04
C LYS A 49 1.34 -1.88 8.25
N GLN A 50 1.29 -2.39 7.02
CA GLN A 50 2.44 -2.46 6.10
C GLN A 50 2.75 -1.12 5.41
N GLY A 51 1.98 -0.06 5.67
CA GLY A 51 2.17 1.24 5.04
C GLY A 51 1.91 1.26 3.53
N ILE A 52 1.12 0.31 3.02
CA ILE A 52 0.68 0.27 1.61
C ILE A 52 -0.54 1.17 1.45
N LEU A 53 -1.50 1.07 2.37
CA LEU A 53 -2.66 1.95 2.44
C LEU A 53 -2.52 2.96 3.57
N VAL A 54 -2.94 4.19 3.34
CA VAL A 54 -2.98 5.27 4.33
C VAL A 54 -4.40 5.77 4.52
N ARG A 55 -4.73 6.14 5.77
CA ARG A 55 -6.00 6.76 6.10
C ARG A 55 -5.95 8.25 5.78
N VAL A 56 -6.88 8.71 4.97
CA VAL A 56 -7.07 10.12 4.64
C VAL A 56 -8.42 10.55 5.18
N TYR A 57 -8.43 11.56 6.04
CA TYR A 57 -9.62 12.14 6.62
C TYR A 57 -10.01 13.39 5.85
N GLY A 58 -11.28 13.51 5.48
CA GLY A 58 -11.81 14.70 4.82
C GLY A 58 -13.28 14.92 5.13
N HIS A 59 -13.89 15.95 4.51
CA HIS A 59 -15.33 16.16 4.56
C HIS A 59 -16.05 14.93 3.96
N GLY A 60 -16.68 14.12 4.81
CA GLY A 60 -17.29 12.84 4.43
C GLY A 60 -16.64 11.59 5.05
N GLY A 61 -15.66 11.75 5.94
CA GLY A 61 -15.12 10.67 6.78
C GLY A 61 -13.73 10.18 6.38
N CYS A 62 -13.41 8.96 6.81
CA CYS A 62 -12.11 8.30 6.57
C CYS A 62 -12.16 7.51 5.25
N LYS A 63 -11.20 7.75 4.37
CA LYS A 63 -10.95 6.95 3.15
C LYS A 63 -9.57 6.31 3.22
N LEU A 64 -9.39 5.21 2.50
CA LEU A 64 -8.08 4.60 2.30
C LEU A 64 -7.56 4.96 0.91
N ARG A 65 -6.28 5.31 0.82
CA ARG A 65 -5.54 5.58 -0.42
C ARG A 65 -4.20 4.86 -0.39
N LEU A 66 -3.56 4.71 -1.54
CA LEU A 66 -2.19 4.20 -1.58
C LEU A 66 -1.23 5.22 -0.96
N SER A 67 -0.21 4.72 -0.27
CA SER A 67 0.93 5.55 0.14
C SER A 67 1.78 5.92 -1.06
N GLU A 68 2.49 7.05 -0.97
CA GLU A 68 3.42 7.48 -2.02
C GLU A 68 4.53 6.45 -2.30
N ASP A 69 4.94 5.69 -1.28
CA ASP A 69 5.87 4.58 -1.45
C ASP A 69 5.27 3.43 -2.27
N ALA A 70 4.02 3.06 -1.97
CA ALA A 70 3.34 2.00 -2.72
C ALA A 70 3.15 2.41 -4.19
N LYS A 71 2.79 3.66 -4.45
CA LYS A 71 2.70 4.20 -5.81
C LYS A 71 4.04 4.12 -6.54
N ARG A 72 5.14 4.50 -5.89
CA ARG A 72 6.49 4.42 -6.47
C ARG A 72 6.93 2.99 -6.82
N ILE A 73 6.47 2.00 -6.06
CA ILE A 73 6.75 0.58 -6.34
C ILE A 73 5.89 0.05 -7.49
N MET A 74 4.68 0.59 -7.68
CA MET A 74 3.74 0.14 -8.71
C MET A 74 4.02 0.72 -10.11
N VAL A 75 4.79 1.82 -10.21
CA VAL A 75 5.29 2.42 -11.46
C VAL A 75 6.43 1.58 -12.01
#